data_AF-V5RFS9-F1
#
_entry.id   AF-V5RFS9-F1
#
_cell.length_a   1.000
_cell.length_b   1.000
_cell.length_c   1.000
_cell.angle_alpha   90.00
_cell.angle_beta   90.00
_cell.angle_gamma   90.00
#
_symmetry.space_group_name_H-M   'P 1'
#
loop_
_entity.id
_entity.type
_entity.pdbx_description
1 polymer ?
#
loop_
_entity_poly.entity_id
_entity_poly.type
_entity_poly.pdbx_seq_one_letter_code
_entity_poly.pdbx_strand_id
1 'polypeptide(L)' 'MTRPVLIASVCVVITVIAVTSVVLVRGERSAAPQMSEEQRAKREKFFGTGKALPPIEKGQEMRPRW' A
#
# COMPACT_ATOMS: atom_id res chain seq x y z
N MET A 1 -38.95 9.02 12.98
CA MET A 1 -37.67 8.34 13.24
C MET A 1 -37.34 8.43 14.71
N THR A 2 -37.01 7.32 15.37
CA THR A 2 -36.60 7.32 16.77
C THR A 2 -35.09 7.60 16.87
N ARG A 3 -34.66 8.24 17.96
CA ARG A 3 -33.24 8.52 18.26
C ARG A 3 -32.32 7.30 18.02
N PRO A 4 -32.65 6.06 18.45
CA PRO A 4 -31.81 4.90 18.17
C PRO A 4 -31.67 4.57 16.67
N VAL A 5 -32.74 4.76 15.88
CA VAL A 5 -32.69 4.53 14.42
C VAL A 5 -31.76 5.54 13.75
N LEU A 6 -31.79 6.80 14.18
CA LEU A 6 -30.87 7.83 13.69
C LEU A 6 -29.41 7.48 14.04
N ILE A 7 -29.15 7.09 15.29
CA ILE A 7 -27.79 6.72 15.72
C ILE A 7 -27.28 5.51 14.93
N ALA A 8 -28.09 4.46 14.81
CA ALA A 8 -27.73 3.27 14.04
C ALA A 8 -27.42 3.62 12.58
N SER A 9 -28.21 4.49 11.95
CA SER A 9 -27.97 4.92 10.57
C SER A 9 -26.64 5.66 10.41
N VAL A 10 -26.29 6.55 11.35
CA VAL A 10 -25.02 7.28 11.33
C VAL A 10 -23.84 6.33 11.52
N CYS A 11 -23.94 5.37 12.44
CA CYS A 11 -22.90 4.37 12.65
C CYS A 11 -22.64 3.55 11.37
N VAL A 12 -23.70 3.10 10.68
CA VAL A 12 -23.56 2.35 9.42
C VAL A 12 -22.83 3.18 8.37
N VAL A 13 -23.20 4.44 8.18
CA VAL A 13 -22.53 5.33 7.22
C VAL A 13 -21.04 5.48 7.55
N ILE A 14 -20.70 5.70 8.81
CA ILE A 14 -19.30 5.83 9.25
C ILE A 14 -18.52 4.54 8.97
N THR A 15 -19.08 3.37 9.28
CA THR A 15 -18.40 2.09 9.03
C THR A 15 -18.14 1.85 7.55
N VAL A 16 -19.09 2.17 6.67
CA VAL A 16 -18.92 2.02 5.21
C VAL A 16 -17.80 2.91 4.70
N ILE A 17 -17.74 4.17 5.14
CA ILE A 17 -16.67 5.11 4.74
C ILE A 17 -15.30 4.61 5.23
N ALA A 18 -15.21 4.15 6.47
CA ALA A 18 -13.98 3.64 7.04
C ALA A 18 -13.47 2.38 6.31
N VAL A 19 -14.34 1.42 6.03
CA VAL A 19 -13.96 0.21 5.29
C VAL A 19 -13.53 0.55 3.87
N THR A 20 -14.29 1.41 3.18
CA THR A 20 -13.99 1.80 1.80
C THR A 20 -12.64 2.50 1.69
N SER A 21 -12.33 3.42 2.61
CA SER A 21 -11.04 4.11 2.61
C SER A 21 -9.85 3.16 2.86
N VAL A 22 -10.01 2.20 3.78
CA VAL A 22 -8.97 1.17 4.03
C VAL A 22 -8.78 0.28 2.81
N VAL A 23 -9.85 -0.16 2.16
CA VAL A 23 -9.79 -1.00 0.95
C VAL A 23 -9.12 -0.23 -0.20
N LEU A 24 -9.48 1.04 -0.41
CA LEU A 24 -8.89 1.87 -1.46
C LEU A 24 -7.39 2.04 -1.25
N VAL A 25 -6.97 2.49 -0.07
CA VAL A 25 -5.55 2.71 0.27
C VAL A 25 -4.76 1.40 0.22
N ARG A 26 -5.36 0.28 0.64
CA ARG A 26 -4.70 -1.03 0.57
C ARG A 26 -4.61 -1.54 -0.86
N GLY A 27 -5.61 -1.29 -1.70
CA GLY A 27 -5.59 -1.59 -3.12
C GLY A 27 -4.49 -0.82 -3.83
N GLU A 28 -4.36 0.48 -3.55
CA GLU A 28 -3.28 1.33 -4.07
C GLU A 28 -1.90 0.86 -3.59
N ARG A 29 -1.77 0.40 -2.33
CA ARG A 29 -0.52 -0.18 -1.82
C ARG A 29 -0.22 -1.59 -2.35
N SER A 30 -1.24 -2.33 -2.76
CA SER A 30 -1.10 -3.69 -3.29
C SER A 30 -0.67 -3.68 -4.75
N ALA A 31 -0.95 -2.59 -5.49
CA ALA A 31 -0.24 -2.31 -6.71
C ALA A 31 1.22 -2.02 -6.34
N ALA A 32 2.15 -2.85 -6.84
CA ALA A 32 3.57 -2.53 -6.73
C ALA A 32 3.76 -1.08 -7.22
N PRO A 33 4.54 -0.23 -6.53
CA PRO A 33 4.72 1.16 -6.92
C PRO A 33 5.04 1.20 -8.41
N GLN A 34 4.24 1.93 -9.19
CA GLN A 34 4.45 2.05 -10.62
C GLN A 34 5.81 2.74 -10.80
N MET A 35 6.84 1.95 -11.09
CA MET A 35 8.20 2.46 -11.30
C MET A 35 8.18 3.36 -12.53
N SER A 36 8.78 4.55 -12.42
CA SER A 36 9.06 5.37 -13.59
C SER A 36 10.01 4.65 -14.55
N GLU A 37 10.02 5.05 -15.82
CA GLU A 37 10.95 4.49 -16.81
C GLU A 37 12.42 4.68 -16.39
N GLU A 38 12.75 5.78 -15.72
CA GLU A 38 14.10 6.02 -15.18
C GLU A 38 14.47 5.02 -14.07
N GLN A 39 13.52 4.70 -13.19
CA GLN A 39 13.71 3.70 -12.14
C GLN A 39 13.83 2.30 -12.75
N ARG A 40 13.05 2.00 -13.79
CA ARG A 40 13.12 0.74 -14.53
C ARG A 40 14.48 0.58 -15.21
N ALA A 41 14.95 1.58 -15.92
CA ALA A 41 16.26 1.57 -16.59
C ALA A 41 17.41 1.39 -15.58
N LYS A 42 17.36 2.07 -14.43
CA LYS A 42 18.35 1.85 -13.35
C LYS A 42 18.28 0.44 -12.80
N ARG A 43 17.07 -0.07 -12.52
CA ARG A 43 16.89 -1.45 -12.02
C ARG A 43 17.47 -2.47 -13.00
N GLU A 44 17.18 -2.34 -14.29
CA GLU A 44 17.73 -3.22 -15.32
C GLU A 44 19.25 -3.14 -15.40
N LYS A 45 19.83 -1.95 -15.27
CA LYS A 45 21.29 -1.76 -15.22
C LYS A 45 21.96 -2.47 -14.04
N PHE A 46 21.34 -2.45 -12.85
CA PHE A 46 21.94 -3.03 -11.63
C PHE A 46 21.61 -4.51 -11.42
N PHE A 47 20.38 -4.92 -11.72
CA PHE A 47 19.86 -6.26 -11.38
C PHE A 47 19.58 -7.13 -12.62
N GLY A 48 19.70 -6.57 -13.83
CA GLY A 48 19.31 -7.22 -15.08
C GLY A 48 17.80 -7.14 -15.36
N THR A 49 17.45 -7.41 -16.62
CA THR A 49 16.06 -7.37 -17.10
C THR A 49 15.28 -8.61 -16.65
N GLY A 50 14.03 -8.43 -16.21
CA GLY A 50 13.09 -9.53 -15.95
C GLY A 50 13.38 -10.39 -14.71
N LYS A 51 14.48 -10.13 -13.97
CA LYS A 51 14.76 -10.84 -12.72
C LYS A 51 13.95 -10.24 -11.57
N ALA A 52 13.29 -11.12 -10.81
CA ALA A 52 12.83 -10.76 -9.47
C ALA A 52 14.04 -10.27 -8.66
N LEU A 53 13.85 -9.20 -7.88
CA LEU A 53 14.93 -8.74 -7.01
C LEU A 53 15.32 -9.91 -6.09
N PRO A 54 16.63 -10.21 -5.94
CA PRO A 54 17.05 -11.24 -5.01
C PRO A 54 16.52 -10.88 -3.62
N PRO A 55 16.10 -11.86 -2.81
CA PRO A 55 15.73 -11.62 -1.43
C PRO A 55 16.85 -10.84 -0.73
N ILE A 56 16.48 -9.80 0.02
CA ILE A 56 17.44 -9.07 0.85
C ILE A 56 17.96 -10.07 1.90
N GLU A 57 19.24 -10.39 1.84
CA GLU A 57 19.85 -11.30 2.81
C GLU A 57 19.81 -10.67 4.21
N LYS A 58 19.65 -11.51 5.25
CA LYS A 58 19.67 -11.05 6.64
C LYS A 58 20.96 -10.26 6.89
N GLY A 59 20.84 -9.01 7.33
CA GLY A 59 21.97 -8.11 7.58
C GLY A 59 22.20 -7.03 6.52
N GLN A 60 21.53 -7.09 5.36
CA GLN A 60 21.45 -5.97 4.41
C GLN A 60 20.35 -4.95 4.74
N GLU A 61 19.68 -5.10 5.89
CA GLU A 61 18.76 -4.09 6.40
C GLU A 61 19.54 -2.80 6.67
N MET A 62 19.24 -1.75 5.92
CA MET A 62 19.76 -0.42 6.23
C MET A 62 19.16 0.00 7.57
N ARG A 63 19.92 -0.21 8.66
CA ARG A 63 19.53 0.33 9.96
C ARG A 63 19.60 1.85 9.88
N PRO A 64 18.52 2.54 10.26
CA PRO A 64 18.55 3.98 10.24
C PRO A 64 19.52 4.48 11.34
N ARG A 65 20.26 5.56 11.05
CA ARG A 65 21.33 6.09 11.91
C ARG A 65 20.85 7.14 12.92
N TRP A 66 19.58 7.09 13.31
CA TRP A 66 19.00 8.01 14.29
C TRP A 66 19.01 7.42 15.70
#